data_AF-A0A2V4A305-F1
#
_entry.id   AF-A0A2V4A305-F1
#
_cell.length_a   1.000
_cell.length_b   1.000
_cell.length_c   1.000
_cell.angle_alpha   90.00
_cell.angle_beta   90.00
_cell.angle_gamma   90.00
#
_symmetry.space_group_name_H-M   'P 1'
#
loop_
_entity.id
_entity.type
_entity.pdbx_description
1 polymer ?
#
loop_
_entity_poly.entity_id
_entity_poly.type
_entity_poly.pdbx_seq_one_letter_code
_entity_poly.pdbx_strand_id
1 'polypeptide(L)'
;MRNVLSILFLLLVLSSNAQEKARVSSVNGVEIYLLAEPVREYEIVKGDGKGIQWGSFITGGLINESISTKVSKYVKKLVKAYHEENIQFDAIVYSNGKQMTAIKFTDEKTPENDKLAVVQKINGIPFFVMNEPVKSYDMVKTIGGGIKWKSALTVGLVNNSIEQDLMKFAKKMKKKYMSKQISAIVYYRGKKSDAIKFNE
;
A
#
# COMPACT_ATOMS: atom_id res chain seq x y z
N MET A 1 11.72 -48.08 16.70
CA MET A 1 10.81 -46.92 16.62
C MET A 1 11.57 -45.59 16.80
N ARG A 2 12.52 -45.31 15.91
CA ARG A 2 13.21 -44.03 15.71
C ARG A 2 13.52 -44.06 14.22
N ASN A 3 13.33 -42.95 13.49
CA ASN A 3 13.60 -42.74 12.05
C ASN A 3 12.39 -42.36 11.18
N VAL A 4 11.15 -42.26 11.71
CA VAL A 4 10.01 -41.74 10.92
C VAL A 4 9.72 -40.25 11.22
N LEU A 5 10.34 -39.67 12.25
CA LEU A 5 10.03 -38.31 12.72
C LEU A 5 10.82 -37.18 12.02
N SER A 6 11.76 -37.49 11.13
CA SER A 6 12.63 -36.47 10.50
C SER A 6 12.18 -36.03 9.10
N ILE A 7 11.18 -36.67 8.48
CA ILE A 7 10.74 -36.32 7.12
C ILE A 7 9.63 -35.25 7.14
N LEU A 8 8.98 -34.99 8.28
CA LEU A 8 7.89 -34.02 8.36
C LEU A 8 8.35 -32.55 8.51
N PHE A 9 9.62 -32.30 8.83
CA PHE A 9 10.14 -30.94 9.05
C PHE A 9 10.75 -30.29 7.79
N LEU A 10 10.88 -31.03 6.67
CA LEU A 10 11.50 -30.53 5.44
C LEU A 10 10.50 -30.04 4.37
N LEU A 11 9.20 -30.06 4.65
CA LEU A 11 8.13 -29.69 3.70
C LEU A 11 7.50 -28.31 3.93
N LEU A 12 8.00 -27.53 4.90
CA LEU A 12 7.43 -26.21 5.27
C LEU A 12 8.06 -25.01 4.54
N VAL A 13 9.05 -25.20 3.65
CA VAL A 13 9.85 -24.08 3.10
C VAL A 13 9.46 -23.69 1.66
N LEU A 14 8.52 -24.37 1.00
CA LEU A 14 8.18 -24.09 -0.42
C LEU A 14 6.81 -23.43 -0.61
N SER A 15 6.53 -22.39 0.16
CA SER A 15 5.56 -21.37 -0.24
C SER A 15 6.27 -20.04 -0.42
N SER A 16 7.28 -20.04 -1.31
CA SER A 16 7.73 -18.85 -2.01
C SER A 16 6.56 -18.34 -2.87
N ASN A 17 5.54 -17.78 -2.22
CA ASN A 17 4.62 -16.86 -2.87
C ASN A 17 5.51 -15.70 -3.30
N ALA A 18 6.02 -15.76 -4.54
CA ALA A 18 6.72 -14.65 -5.16
C ALA A 18 5.79 -13.43 -5.04
N GLN A 19 6.11 -12.55 -4.10
CA GLN A 19 5.33 -11.36 -3.88
C GLN A 19 5.62 -10.43 -5.05
N GLU A 20 4.57 -9.80 -5.58
CA GLU A 20 4.73 -8.94 -6.74
C GLU A 20 5.53 -7.70 -6.38
N LYS A 21 6.39 -7.25 -7.30
CA LYS A 21 7.21 -6.05 -7.10
C LYS A 21 6.57 -4.85 -7.78
N ALA A 22 6.69 -3.70 -7.14
CA ALA A 22 6.27 -2.41 -7.69
C ALA A 22 7.42 -1.41 -7.67
N ARG A 23 7.38 -0.47 -8.64
CA ARG A 23 8.15 0.76 -8.62
C ARG A 23 7.32 1.85 -7.95
N VAL A 24 7.88 2.44 -6.91
CA VAL A 24 7.22 3.40 -6.03
C VAL A 24 7.27 4.79 -6.63
N SER A 25 6.15 5.51 -6.49
CA SER A 25 6.09 6.92 -6.85
C SER A 25 6.51 7.82 -5.69
N SER A 26 6.95 9.03 -6.03
CA SER A 26 7.28 10.06 -5.05
C SER A 26 6.20 11.15 -5.07
N VAL A 27 5.86 11.70 -3.91
CA VAL A 27 5.02 12.89 -3.80
C VAL A 27 5.81 13.95 -3.06
N ASN A 28 6.00 15.11 -3.69
CA ASN A 28 6.83 16.19 -3.18
C ASN A 28 8.27 15.74 -2.85
N GLY A 29 8.86 14.87 -3.68
CA GLY A 29 10.22 14.36 -3.47
C GLY A 29 10.36 13.23 -2.45
N VAL A 30 9.29 12.87 -1.73
CA VAL A 30 9.29 11.79 -0.73
C VAL A 30 8.70 10.52 -1.35
N GLU A 31 9.39 9.39 -1.22
CA GLU A 31 8.89 8.09 -1.66
C GLU A 31 7.74 7.61 -0.77
N ILE A 32 6.67 7.08 -1.36
CA ILE A 32 5.48 6.65 -0.60
C ILE A 32 5.12 5.20 -0.89
N TYR A 33 5.28 4.38 0.13
CA TYR A 33 5.00 2.96 0.11
C TYR A 33 3.57 2.73 0.64
N LEU A 34 2.57 2.75 -0.25
CA LEU A 34 1.17 2.47 0.08
C LEU A 34 0.81 1.00 -0.20
N LEU A 35 0.46 0.24 0.84
CA LEU A 35 0.22 -1.21 0.74
C LEU A 35 1.36 -1.93 0.01
N ALA A 36 2.57 -1.46 0.27
CA ALA A 36 3.80 -2.03 -0.24
C ALA A 36 4.85 -1.80 0.83
N GLU A 37 5.83 -2.69 0.91
CA GLU A 37 6.97 -2.57 1.82
C GLU A 37 8.24 -2.32 1.01
N PRO A 38 9.11 -1.39 1.40
CA PRO A 38 10.39 -1.20 0.73
C PRO A 38 11.20 -2.50 0.67
N VAL A 39 11.89 -2.72 -0.45
CA VAL A 39 12.88 -3.82 -0.56
C VAL A 39 14.16 -3.46 0.20
N ARG A 40 14.47 -2.17 0.27
CA ARG A 40 15.63 -1.62 0.98
C ARG A 40 15.51 -1.79 2.48
N GLU A 41 16.63 -1.95 3.15
CA GLU A 41 16.67 -1.95 4.62
C GLU A 41 16.41 -0.54 5.15
N TYR A 42 15.60 -0.44 6.21
CA TYR A 42 15.26 0.85 6.81
C TYR A 42 15.03 0.75 8.30
N GLU A 43 15.21 1.88 8.96
CA GLU A 43 14.77 2.12 10.32
C GLU A 43 13.56 3.06 10.33
N ILE A 44 12.71 2.91 11.34
CA ILE A 44 11.63 3.85 11.60
C ILE A 44 12.24 5.07 12.27
N VAL A 45 12.02 6.24 11.69
CA VAL A 45 12.50 7.49 12.26
C VAL A 45 11.69 7.79 13.53
N LYS A 46 12.39 7.87 14.67
CA LYS A 46 11.81 7.96 16.02
C LYS A 46 10.70 9.01 16.13
N GLY A 47 9.53 8.56 16.54
CA GLY A 47 8.62 9.27 17.44
C GLY A 47 8.08 8.25 18.45
N ASP A 48 8.69 8.14 19.64
CA ASP A 48 8.25 7.37 20.82
C ASP A 48 7.33 6.15 20.59
N GLY A 49 7.73 5.24 19.70
CA GLY A 49 6.99 4.00 19.40
C GLY A 49 5.59 4.20 18.81
N LYS A 50 5.20 5.42 18.42
CA LYS A 50 3.87 5.77 17.91
C LYS A 50 4.04 6.63 16.66
N GLY A 51 4.23 5.99 15.50
CA GLY A 51 4.00 6.67 14.22
C GLY A 51 2.66 7.40 14.20
N ILE A 52 2.55 8.47 13.42
CA ILE A 52 1.39 9.36 13.49
C ILE A 52 0.12 8.58 13.10
N GLN A 53 -0.84 8.49 14.03
CA GLN A 53 -2.09 7.78 13.75
C GLN A 53 -2.92 8.53 12.71
N TRP A 54 -3.30 7.83 11.66
CA TRP A 54 -4.04 8.36 10.49
C TRP A 54 -5.41 8.94 10.88
N GLY A 55 -5.99 8.47 11.99
CA GLY A 55 -7.31 8.90 12.47
C GLY A 55 -7.34 10.31 13.07
N SER A 56 -6.29 10.76 13.75
CA SER A 56 -6.30 12.02 14.51
C SER A 56 -6.05 13.25 13.63
N PHE A 57 -5.35 13.08 12.51
CA PHE A 57 -4.89 14.18 11.64
C PHE A 57 -5.80 14.45 10.42
N ILE A 58 -6.85 13.64 10.24
CA ILE A 58 -7.88 13.77 9.19
C ILE A 58 -9.22 14.13 9.85
N THR A 59 -9.24 15.12 10.74
CA THR A 59 -10.46 15.63 11.41
C THR A 59 -10.97 16.96 10.82
N GLY A 60 -10.23 17.55 9.87
CA GLY A 60 -10.56 18.86 9.28
C GLY A 60 -11.12 18.77 7.85
N GLY A 61 -12.37 18.36 7.70
CA GLY A 61 -13.29 19.08 6.81
C GLY A 61 -13.22 18.89 5.30
N LEU A 62 -12.99 17.70 4.73
CA LEU A 62 -13.42 17.42 3.35
C LEU A 62 -14.05 16.03 3.23
N ILE A 63 -15.37 16.00 3.35
CA ILE A 63 -16.23 14.89 2.97
C ILE A 63 -16.04 14.72 1.45
N ASN A 64 -15.57 13.55 0.97
CA ASN A 64 -15.41 13.16 -0.46
C ASN A 64 -14.00 13.22 -1.12
N GLU A 65 -12.91 13.10 -0.37
CA GLU A 65 -11.57 13.06 -0.98
C GLU A 65 -11.16 11.67 -1.51
N SER A 66 -10.41 11.66 -2.63
CA SER A 66 -9.78 10.44 -3.17
C SER A 66 -8.62 9.98 -2.26
N ILE A 67 -8.23 8.70 -2.36
CA ILE A 67 -7.09 8.15 -1.58
C ILE A 67 -5.82 8.99 -1.84
N SER A 68 -5.54 9.33 -3.10
CA SER A 68 -4.36 10.14 -3.46
C SER A 68 -4.38 11.52 -2.82
N THR A 69 -5.53 12.18 -2.76
CA THR A 69 -5.67 13.49 -2.09
C THR A 69 -5.39 13.37 -0.59
N LYS A 70 -5.94 12.34 0.07
CA LYS A 70 -5.70 12.09 1.50
C LYS A 70 -4.23 11.83 1.78
N VAL A 71 -3.59 10.99 0.95
CA VAL A 71 -2.14 10.69 1.04
C VAL A 71 -1.32 11.96 0.88
N SER A 72 -1.54 12.75 -0.16
CA SER A 72 -0.77 13.98 -0.40
C SER A 72 -0.88 14.98 0.74
N LYS A 73 -2.08 15.17 1.32
CA LYS A 73 -2.27 16.04 2.49
C LYS A 73 -1.52 15.55 3.70
N TYR A 74 -1.56 14.25 3.94
CA TYR A 74 -0.89 13.65 5.07
C TYR A 74 0.63 13.78 4.95
N VAL A 75 1.17 13.44 3.77
CA VAL A 75 2.60 13.59 3.44
C VAL A 75 3.04 15.05 3.64
N LYS A 76 2.25 16.01 3.14
CA LYS A 76 2.56 17.44 3.33
C LYS A 76 2.61 17.83 4.81
N LYS A 77 1.68 17.32 5.64
CA LYS A 77 1.68 17.58 7.09
C LYS A 77 2.87 16.92 7.79
N LEU A 78 3.17 15.66 7.45
CA LEU A 78 4.28 14.92 8.04
C LEU A 78 5.62 15.57 7.68
N VAL A 79 5.85 15.90 6.40
CA VAL A 79 7.02 16.64 5.94
C VAL A 79 7.18 17.95 6.71
N LYS A 80 6.09 18.71 6.88
CA LYS A 80 6.12 19.97 7.62
C LYS A 80 6.50 19.75 9.10
N ALA A 81 5.87 18.81 9.79
CA ALA A 81 6.16 18.52 11.20
C ALA A 81 7.62 18.08 11.40
N TYR A 82 8.11 17.18 10.56
CA TYR A 82 9.48 16.68 10.65
C TYR A 82 10.50 17.77 10.32
N HIS A 83 10.19 18.66 9.38
CA HIS A 83 11.01 19.84 9.12
C HIS A 83 11.07 20.79 10.34
N GLU A 84 9.94 21.03 11.02
CA GLU A 84 9.90 21.87 12.23
C GLU A 84 10.70 21.25 13.40
N GLU A 85 10.75 19.93 13.48
CA GLU A 85 11.51 19.18 14.49
C GLU A 85 12.97 18.87 14.06
N ASN A 86 13.39 19.32 12.88
CA ASN A 86 14.70 19.02 12.27
C ASN A 86 15.01 17.50 12.18
N ILE A 87 13.97 16.71 11.93
CA ILE A 87 14.05 15.27 11.77
C ILE A 87 14.15 14.94 10.28
N GLN A 88 15.20 14.20 9.91
CA GLN A 88 15.42 13.74 8.54
C GLN A 88 14.83 12.34 8.32
N PHE A 89 14.20 12.13 7.16
CA PHE A 89 13.66 10.85 6.72
C PHE A 89 13.66 10.78 5.20
N ASP A 90 13.67 9.57 4.64
CA ASP A 90 13.78 9.34 3.20
C ASP A 90 12.43 9.01 2.55
N ALA A 91 11.58 8.29 3.28
CA ALA A 91 10.34 7.76 2.75
C ALA A 91 9.24 7.64 3.80
N ILE A 92 8.01 7.40 3.33
CA ILE A 92 6.84 7.15 4.16
C ILE A 92 6.25 5.79 3.80
N VAL A 93 6.03 4.94 4.81
CA VAL A 93 5.34 3.65 4.68
C VAL A 93 3.96 3.74 5.30
N TYR A 94 2.94 3.31 4.56
CA TYR A 94 1.58 3.14 5.07
C TYR A 94 1.32 1.67 5.36
N SER A 95 1.32 1.31 6.65
CA SER A 95 1.09 -0.04 7.12
C SER A 95 -0.24 -0.17 7.86
N ASN A 96 -0.85 -1.36 7.75
CA ASN A 96 -2.00 -1.80 8.56
C ASN A 96 -3.20 -0.84 8.58
N GLY A 97 -3.43 -0.12 7.49
CA GLY A 97 -4.65 0.66 7.30
C GLY A 97 -4.80 1.91 8.18
N LYS A 98 -3.81 2.22 9.04
CA LYS A 98 -3.99 3.17 10.14
C LYS A 98 -2.80 4.03 10.47
N GLN A 99 -1.62 3.75 9.94
CA GLN A 99 -0.41 4.48 10.31
C GLN A 99 0.44 4.76 9.08
N MET A 100 0.86 6.01 8.94
CA MET A 100 1.93 6.39 8.04
C MET A 100 3.15 6.68 8.89
N THR A 101 4.24 6.01 8.57
CA THR A 101 5.47 6.03 9.35
C THR A 101 6.59 6.54 8.46
N ALA A 102 7.33 7.53 8.95
CA ALA A 102 8.54 8.00 8.30
C ALA A 102 9.67 6.98 8.53
N ILE A 103 10.41 6.69 7.48
CA ILE A 103 11.52 5.74 7.52
C ILE A 103 12.78 6.38 6.95
N LYS A 104 13.93 5.87 7.38
CA LYS A 104 15.24 6.21 6.86
C LYS A 104 15.92 4.94 6.40
N PHE A 105 16.42 4.93 5.17
CA PHE A 105 17.10 3.76 4.64
C PHE A 105 18.48 3.61 5.29
N THR A 106 18.81 2.37 5.64
CA THR A 106 20.07 2.02 6.31
C THR A 106 21.09 1.40 5.36
N ASP A 107 20.66 1.02 4.15
CA ASP A 107 21.50 0.46 3.10
C ASP A 107 21.92 1.50 2.05
N GLU A 108 22.86 1.10 1.19
CA GLU A 108 23.24 1.90 0.03
C GLU A 108 22.18 1.78 -1.08
N LYS A 109 21.86 2.92 -1.69
CA LYS A 109 20.95 2.98 -2.83
C LYS A 109 21.66 2.46 -4.09
N THR A 110 21.09 1.43 -4.70
CA THR A 110 21.54 0.79 -5.93
C THR A 110 20.45 0.87 -7.01
N PRO A 111 20.78 0.80 -8.31
CA PRO A 111 19.77 0.70 -9.37
C PRO A 111 18.79 -0.46 -9.17
N GLU A 112 19.23 -1.54 -8.52
CA GLU A 112 18.46 -2.77 -8.28
C GLU A 112 17.51 -2.68 -7.08
N ASN A 113 17.72 -1.74 -6.16
CA ASN A 113 16.86 -1.54 -4.99
C ASN A 113 16.12 -0.19 -4.98
N ASP A 114 16.47 0.73 -5.88
CA ASP A 114 15.89 2.06 -5.92
C ASP A 114 14.39 2.03 -6.21
N LYS A 115 13.61 2.63 -5.31
CA LYS A 115 12.15 2.74 -5.39
C LYS A 115 11.45 1.40 -5.62
N LEU A 116 12.03 0.29 -5.18
CA LEU A 116 11.39 -1.01 -5.27
C LEU A 116 10.65 -1.35 -3.99
N ALA A 117 9.45 -1.87 -4.17
CA ALA A 117 8.62 -2.34 -3.07
C ALA A 117 8.03 -3.71 -3.36
N VAL A 118 7.80 -4.44 -2.29
CA VAL A 118 7.04 -5.69 -2.29
C VAL A 118 5.58 -5.37 -2.00
N VAL A 119 4.70 -5.79 -2.90
CA VAL A 119 3.28 -5.42 -2.88
C VAL A 119 2.48 -6.29 -1.93
N GLN A 120 1.70 -5.66 -1.07
CA GLN A 120 0.78 -6.34 -0.18
C GLN A 120 -0.49 -6.78 -0.91
N LYS A 121 -1.18 -7.77 -0.32
CA LYS A 121 -2.38 -8.37 -0.88
C LYS A 121 -3.60 -8.02 -0.03
N ILE A 122 -4.71 -7.65 -0.68
CA ILE A 122 -6.03 -7.55 -0.04
C ILE A 122 -6.88 -8.73 -0.51
N ASN A 123 -7.34 -9.56 0.43
CA ASN A 123 -8.08 -10.80 0.14
C ASN A 123 -7.33 -11.72 -0.86
N GLY A 124 -6.00 -11.79 -0.74
CA GLY A 124 -5.14 -12.57 -1.61
C GLY A 124 -4.82 -11.92 -2.96
N ILE A 125 -5.43 -10.77 -3.29
CA ILE A 125 -5.20 -10.07 -4.57
C ILE A 125 -4.11 -9.01 -4.38
N PRO A 126 -3.01 -9.04 -5.15
CA PRO A 126 -2.00 -7.98 -5.15
C PRO A 126 -2.61 -6.61 -5.50
N PHE A 127 -2.24 -5.59 -4.73
CA PHE A 127 -2.81 -4.25 -4.86
C PHE A 127 -1.75 -3.17 -5.02
N PHE A 128 -1.66 -2.57 -6.20
CA PHE A 128 -0.72 -1.50 -6.51
C PHE A 128 -1.41 -0.17 -6.26
N VAL A 129 -1.09 0.49 -5.15
CA VAL A 129 -1.71 1.77 -4.75
C VAL A 129 -0.71 2.90 -4.98
N MET A 130 -0.97 3.71 -5.99
CA MET A 130 -0.09 4.80 -6.43
C MET A 130 1.33 4.33 -6.81
N ASN A 131 1.49 3.06 -7.13
CA ASN A 131 2.74 2.43 -7.52
C ASN A 131 2.54 1.70 -8.85
N GLU A 132 3.63 1.55 -9.61
CA GLU A 132 3.64 0.92 -10.92
C GLU A 132 4.10 -0.54 -10.80
N PRO A 133 3.39 -1.52 -11.38
CA PRO A 133 3.92 -2.88 -11.46
C PRO A 133 5.23 -2.96 -12.22
N VAL A 134 6.20 -3.73 -11.71
CA VAL A 134 7.48 -3.94 -12.42
C VAL A 134 7.30 -4.85 -13.63
N LYS A 135 6.42 -5.84 -13.52
CA LYS A 135 6.06 -6.74 -14.62
C LYS A 135 5.18 -6.01 -15.63
N SER A 136 5.39 -6.28 -16.92
CA SER A 136 4.48 -5.82 -17.98
C SER A 136 3.09 -6.44 -17.78
N TYR A 137 2.07 -5.68 -18.17
CA TYR A 137 0.68 -6.09 -17.97
C TYR A 137 -0.24 -5.46 -19.01
N ASP A 138 -1.36 -6.13 -19.22
CA ASP A 138 -2.50 -5.62 -19.96
C ASP A 138 -3.61 -5.18 -19.02
N MET A 139 -4.25 -4.06 -19.35
CA MET A 139 -5.46 -3.62 -18.67
C MET A 139 -6.63 -4.50 -19.09
N VAL A 140 -7.19 -5.25 -18.15
CA VAL A 140 -8.34 -6.13 -18.42
C VAL A 140 -9.66 -5.37 -18.26
N LYS A 141 -9.78 -4.58 -17.19
CA LYS A 141 -11.04 -3.91 -16.86
C LYS A 141 -10.87 -2.77 -15.88
N THR A 142 -11.45 -1.61 -16.21
CA THR A 142 -11.66 -0.55 -15.23
C THR A 142 -12.84 -0.87 -14.29
N ILE A 143 -12.62 -0.67 -13.00
CA ILE A 143 -13.53 -0.95 -11.91
C ILE A 143 -14.04 0.37 -11.31
N GLY A 144 -15.34 0.63 -11.48
CA GLY A 144 -16.01 1.77 -10.87
C GLY A 144 -16.66 1.48 -9.51
N GLY A 145 -17.04 2.54 -8.80
CA GLY A 145 -17.92 2.47 -7.63
C GLY A 145 -17.36 1.71 -6.43
N GLY A 146 -16.04 1.75 -6.22
CA GLY A 146 -15.40 1.24 -5.00
C GLY A 146 -15.34 2.30 -3.88
N ILE A 147 -15.19 3.58 -4.22
CA ILE A 147 -15.17 4.66 -3.24
C ILE A 147 -16.60 5.21 -3.08
N LYS A 148 -17.25 4.92 -1.95
CA LYS A 148 -18.59 5.46 -1.65
C LYS A 148 -18.42 6.91 -1.21
N TRP A 149 -19.00 7.85 -1.95
CA TRP A 149 -19.37 9.15 -1.39
C TRP A 149 -20.28 8.89 -0.20
N LYS A 150 -19.82 9.12 1.02
CA LYS A 150 -20.75 9.47 2.09
C LYS A 150 -20.97 10.96 1.92
N SER A 151 -22.15 11.34 1.45
CA SER A 151 -22.57 12.74 1.36
C SER A 151 -22.70 13.33 2.76
N ALA A 152 -22.77 14.65 2.84
CA ALA A 152 -22.90 15.46 4.06
C ALA A 152 -24.02 15.03 5.04
N LEU A 153 -24.88 14.09 4.67
CA LEU A 153 -25.99 13.59 5.49
C LEU A 153 -25.55 12.61 6.60
N THR A 154 -24.42 11.92 6.45
CA THR A 154 -23.85 11.09 7.54
C THR A 154 -22.76 11.87 8.27
N VAL A 155 -23.19 12.87 9.03
CA VAL A 155 -22.33 13.73 9.86
C VAL A 155 -21.45 12.87 10.77
N GLY A 156 -20.13 12.96 10.61
CA GLY A 156 -19.14 12.75 11.67
C GLY A 156 -18.69 11.32 12.05
N LEU A 157 -19.40 10.25 11.73
CA LEU A 157 -19.19 8.98 12.48
C LEU A 157 -18.39 7.85 11.80
N VAL A 158 -18.06 7.92 10.50
CA VAL A 158 -17.35 6.78 9.88
C VAL A 158 -16.32 7.26 8.86
N ASN A 159 -15.10 7.48 9.35
CA ASN A 159 -13.92 7.70 8.51
C ASN A 159 -13.47 6.32 7.99
N ASN A 160 -13.79 5.99 6.73
CA ASN A 160 -13.32 4.72 6.16
C ASN A 160 -11.80 4.79 5.93
N SER A 161 -11.06 3.74 6.30
CA SER A 161 -9.63 3.61 5.95
C SER A 161 -9.44 3.38 4.45
N ILE A 162 -8.22 3.64 3.94
CA ILE A 162 -7.85 3.34 2.54
C ILE A 162 -8.19 1.87 2.21
N GLU A 163 -7.83 0.95 3.10
CA GLU A 163 -8.10 -0.48 2.95
C GLU A 163 -9.58 -0.81 2.81
N GLN A 164 -10.48 -0.13 3.54
CA GLN A 164 -11.92 -0.37 3.41
C GLN A 164 -12.45 0.01 2.01
N ASP A 165 -11.91 1.07 1.42
CA ASP A 165 -12.27 1.48 0.07
C ASP A 165 -11.67 0.53 -0.98
N LEU A 166 -10.44 0.07 -0.77
CA LEU A 166 -9.79 -0.91 -1.64
C LEU A 166 -10.42 -2.32 -1.53
N MET A 167 -10.89 -2.70 -0.35
CA MET A 167 -11.54 -3.99 -0.09
C MET A 167 -12.80 -4.17 -0.94
N LYS A 168 -13.51 -3.08 -1.29
CA LYS A 168 -14.67 -3.18 -2.20
C LYS A 168 -14.24 -3.55 -3.62
N PHE A 169 -13.13 -3.01 -4.12
CA PHE A 169 -12.57 -3.42 -5.40
C PHE A 169 -12.13 -4.88 -5.37
N ALA A 170 -11.42 -5.29 -4.30
CA ALA A 170 -11.01 -6.68 -4.12
C ALA A 170 -12.21 -7.64 -4.10
N LYS A 171 -13.28 -7.31 -3.37
CA LYS A 171 -14.52 -8.12 -3.36
C LYS A 171 -15.16 -8.25 -4.74
N LYS A 172 -15.24 -7.15 -5.52
CA LYS A 172 -15.80 -7.18 -6.89
C LYS A 172 -14.98 -8.05 -7.85
N MET A 173 -13.67 -8.14 -7.63
CA MET A 173 -12.77 -8.86 -8.52
C MET A 173 -12.38 -10.26 -8.04
N LYS A 174 -12.74 -10.64 -6.81
CA LYS A 174 -12.38 -11.93 -6.21
C LYS A 174 -12.66 -13.12 -7.15
N LYS A 175 -13.84 -13.19 -7.77
CA LYS A 175 -14.18 -14.28 -8.70
C LYS A 175 -13.24 -14.34 -9.91
N LYS A 176 -12.94 -13.17 -10.51
CA LYS A 176 -12.05 -13.06 -11.67
C LYS A 176 -10.59 -13.38 -11.31
N TYR A 177 -10.16 -13.00 -10.12
CA TYR A 177 -8.83 -13.36 -9.61
C TYR A 177 -8.71 -14.87 -9.39
N MET A 178 -9.68 -15.49 -8.71
CA MET A 178 -9.71 -16.93 -8.47
C MET A 178 -9.76 -17.74 -9.77
N SER A 179 -10.43 -17.24 -10.80
CA SER A 179 -10.46 -17.85 -12.13
C SER A 179 -9.28 -17.43 -13.03
N LYS A 180 -8.23 -16.81 -12.47
CA LYS A 180 -7.01 -16.35 -13.16
C LYS A 180 -7.25 -15.39 -14.35
N GLN A 181 -8.41 -14.74 -14.44
CA GLN A 181 -8.70 -13.74 -15.48
C GLN A 181 -7.99 -12.40 -15.25
N ILE A 182 -7.58 -12.15 -14.01
CA ILE A 182 -6.79 -10.98 -13.63
C ILE A 182 -5.66 -11.45 -12.71
N SER A 183 -4.57 -10.69 -12.66
CA SER A 183 -3.44 -10.96 -11.77
C SER A 183 -3.38 -9.99 -10.59
N ALA A 184 -3.83 -8.75 -10.77
CA ALA A 184 -3.76 -7.72 -9.74
C ALA A 184 -4.78 -6.59 -9.95
N ILE A 185 -4.81 -5.66 -9.00
CA ILE A 185 -5.56 -4.40 -9.11
C ILE A 185 -4.59 -3.23 -8.93
N VAL A 186 -4.70 -2.23 -9.80
CA VAL A 186 -3.93 -0.98 -9.75
C VAL A 186 -4.86 0.19 -9.46
N TYR A 187 -4.47 1.05 -8.53
CA TYR A 187 -5.17 2.28 -8.20
C TYR A 187 -4.18 3.45 -8.25
N TYR A 188 -4.32 4.36 -9.21
CA TYR A 188 -3.49 5.56 -9.28
C TYR A 188 -4.14 6.76 -8.61
N ARG A 189 -5.37 7.10 -9.01
CA ARG A 189 -6.07 8.31 -8.55
C ARG A 189 -7.58 8.24 -8.79
N GLY A 190 -8.31 9.12 -8.12
CA GLY A 190 -9.74 9.30 -8.37
C GLY A 190 -10.61 8.24 -7.68
N LYS A 191 -11.62 7.73 -8.39
CA LYS A 191 -12.67 6.84 -7.83
C LYS A 191 -12.76 5.48 -8.51
N LYS A 192 -11.82 5.20 -9.41
CA LYS A 192 -11.73 3.97 -10.20
C LYS A 192 -10.40 3.28 -9.89
N SER A 193 -10.36 1.97 -10.14
CA SER A 193 -9.14 1.17 -10.17
C SER A 193 -9.17 0.30 -11.42
N ASP A 194 -8.03 -0.22 -11.83
CA ASP A 194 -7.92 -1.07 -13.02
C ASP A 194 -7.52 -2.47 -12.60
N ALA A 195 -8.28 -3.47 -13.06
CA ALA A 195 -7.85 -4.85 -12.98
C ALA A 195 -6.90 -5.13 -14.14
N ILE A 196 -5.75 -5.72 -13.82
CA ILE A 196 -4.68 -5.99 -14.78
C ILE A 196 -4.39 -7.48 -14.85
N LYS A 197 -3.79 -7.90 -15.95
CA LYS A 197 -3.24 -9.24 -16.16
C LYS A 197 -1.78 -9.09 -16.51
N PHE A 198 -0.88 -9.72 -15.75
CA PHE A 198 0.54 -9.74 -16.09
C PHE A 198 0.76 -10.53 -17.37
N ASN A 199 1.66 -10.03 -18.20
CA ASN A 199 2.13 -10.74 -19.38
C ASN A 199 3.04 -11.86 -18.91
N GLU A 200 2.93 -13.03 -19.55
CA GLU A 200 3.79 -14.17 -19.28
C GLU A 200 5.19 -13.98 -19.86
#